data_AF-A0A8H3NKR2-F1
#
_entry.id   AF-A0A8H3NKR2-F1
#
_cell.length_a   1.000
_cell.length_b   1.000
_cell.length_c   1.000
_cell.angle_alpha   90.00
_cell.angle_beta   90.00
_cell.angle_gamma   90.00
#
_symmetry.space_group_name_H-M   'P 1'
#
loop_
_entity.id
_entity.type
_entity.pdbx_description
1 polymer ?
#
loop_
_entity_poly.entity_id
_entity_poly.type
_entity_poly.pdbx_seq_one_letter_code
_entity_poly.pdbx_strand_id
1 'polypeptide(L)' 'MPTLQQSETIFPRPATLKDLWMRRGGLFGPALLPGRNGNDMLYFNVEKLRDKATRALCFMDLVPA' A
#
# COMPACT_ATOMS: atom_id res chain seq x y z
N MET A 1 16.61 6.41 -31.41
CA MET A 1 16.56 6.62 -29.94
C MET A 1 15.22 6.09 -29.46
N PRO A 2 15.15 5.31 -28.38
CA PRO A 2 13.87 4.91 -27.82
C PRO A 2 13.17 6.14 -27.24
N THR A 3 11.90 6.32 -27.58
CA THR A 3 11.07 7.44 -27.11
C THR A 3 10.01 6.88 -26.16
N LEU A 4 9.87 7.49 -24.99
CA LEU A 4 8.86 7.09 -24.00
C LEU A 4 7.47 7.28 -24.60
N GLN A 5 6.69 6.20 -24.72
CA GLN A 5 5.38 6.23 -25.37
C GLN A 5 4.22 6.41 -24.39
N GLN A 6 4.39 6.03 -23.12
CA GLN A 6 3.31 6.05 -22.14
C GLN A 6 3.87 6.21 -20.73
N SER A 7 3.21 7.05 -19.94
CA SER A 7 3.48 7.25 -18.51
C SER A 7 2.16 7.25 -17.77
N GLU A 8 1.99 6.35 -16.81
CA GLU A 8 0.79 6.24 -16.01
C GLU A 8 1.10 6.21 -14.52
N THR A 9 0.21 6.81 -13.73
CA THR A 9 0.28 6.71 -12.27
C THR A 9 -0.44 5.44 -11.82
N ILE A 10 0.33 4.45 -11.36
CA ILE A 10 -0.21 3.14 -10.94
C ILE A 10 -1.07 3.25 -9.66
N PHE A 11 -0.76 4.21 -8.78
CA PHE A 11 -1.49 4.43 -7.51
C PHE A 11 -1.98 5.88 -7.37
N PRO A 12 -3.02 6.29 -8.10
CA PRO A 12 -3.51 7.66 -8.05
C PRO A 12 -4.09 8.02 -6.67
N ARG A 13 -3.91 9.27 -6.27
CA ARG A 13 -4.53 9.80 -5.04
C ARG A 13 -6.00 10.14 -5.31
N PRO A 14 -6.96 9.57 -4.56
CA PRO A 14 -8.37 9.89 -4.70
C PRO A 14 -8.67 11.29 -4.15
N ALA A 15 -9.71 11.93 -4.69
CA ALA A 15 -10.17 13.23 -4.20
C ALA A 15 -10.68 13.18 -2.74
N THR A 16 -11.07 12.01 -2.25
CA THR A 16 -11.49 11.75 -0.87
C THR A 16 -10.54 10.81 -0.17
N LEU A 17 -10.08 11.23 1.01
CA LEU A 17 -9.31 10.37 1.91
C LEU A 17 -10.21 9.21 2.38
N LYS A 18 -9.71 7.99 2.19
CA LYS A 18 -10.36 6.78 2.71
C LYS A 18 -9.52 6.24 3.85
N ASP A 19 -10.14 6.11 5.01
CA ASP A 19 -9.53 5.39 6.11
C ASP A 19 -9.55 3.89 5.82
N LEU A 20 -8.39 3.26 5.96
CA LEU A 20 -8.27 1.82 5.80
C LEU A 20 -8.09 1.19 7.17
N TRP A 21 -9.09 0.41 7.54
CA TRP A 21 -9.10 -0.36 8.78
C TRP A 21 -9.18 -1.83 8.46
N MET A 22 -8.34 -2.64 9.11
CA MET A 22 -8.37 -4.09 8.95
C MET A 22 -8.22 -4.78 10.30
N ARG A 23 -8.87 -5.93 10.45
CA ARG A 23 -8.70 -6.79 11.63
C ARG A 23 -7.33 -7.46 11.58
N ARG A 24 -6.66 -7.53 12.73
CA ARG A 24 -5.38 -8.24 12.88
C ARG A 24 -5.47 -9.67 12.37
N GLY A 25 -6.51 -10.41 12.72
CA GLY A 25 -6.73 -11.79 12.27
C GLY A 25 -6.93 -11.92 10.75
N GLY A 26 -7.46 -10.88 10.09
CA GLY A 26 -7.56 -10.85 8.63
C GLY A 26 -6.22 -10.61 7.94
N LEU A 27 -5.31 -9.87 8.57
CA LEU A 27 -3.99 -9.55 8.03
C LEU A 27 -2.94 -10.63 8.27
N PHE A 28 -2.91 -11.20 9.47
CA PHE A 28 -1.89 -12.15 9.89
C PHE A 28 -2.41 -13.59 9.98
N GLY A 29 -3.71 -13.81 9.76
CA GLY A 29 -4.33 -15.12 9.89
C GLY A 29 -4.34 -15.65 11.33
N PRO A 30 -4.44 -16.97 11.52
CA PRO A 30 -4.40 -17.61 12.83
C PRO A 30 -3.01 -17.57 13.48
N ALA A 31 -1.98 -17.07 12.78
CA ALA A 31 -0.67 -16.77 13.34
C ALA A 31 -0.76 -15.52 14.24
N LEU A 32 -1.52 -15.62 15.32
CA LEU A 32 -1.59 -14.61 16.35
C LEU A 32 -0.28 -14.68 17.14
N LEU A 33 0.46 -13.57 17.14
CA LEU A 33 1.52 -13.34 18.12
C LEU A 33 0.92 -13.63 19.52
N PRO A 34 1.57 -14.43 20.37
CA PRO A 34 1.05 -14.76 21.69
C PRO A 34 0.72 -13.47 22.45
N GLY A 35 -0.50 -13.39 22.99
CA GLY A 35 -0.99 -12.24 23.74
C GLY A 35 -1.65 -11.11 22.91
N ARG A 36 -1.90 -11.30 21.60
CA ARG A 36 -2.65 -10.31 20.79
C ARG A 36 -3.99 -10.85 20.28
N ASN A 37 -5.02 -10.00 20.32
CA ASN A 37 -6.37 -10.35 19.93
C ASN A 37 -6.53 -10.22 18.41
N GLY A 38 -7.04 -11.27 17.75
CA GLY A 38 -7.30 -11.25 16.31
C GLY A 38 -8.35 -10.21 15.88
N ASN A 39 -9.20 -9.76 16.80
CA ASN A 39 -10.19 -8.71 16.54
C ASN A 39 -9.63 -7.29 16.68
N ASP A 40 -8.35 -7.12 17.03
CA ASP A 40 -7.72 -5.82 17.10
C ASP A 40 -7.81 -5.11 15.74
N MET A 41 -8.30 -3.88 15.75
CA MET A 41 -8.40 -3.05 14.56
C MET A 41 -7.07 -2.31 14.33
N LEU A 42 -6.54 -2.43 13.13
CA LEU A 42 -5.32 -1.76 12.71
C LEU A 42 -5.66 -0.67 11.71
N TYR A 43 -5.22 0.54 12.03
CA TYR A 43 -5.32 1.69 11.15
C TYR A 43 -4.16 1.71 10.16
N PHE A 44 -4.49 1.90 8.89
CA PHE A 44 -3.52 2.11 7.83
C PHE A 44 -3.78 3.46 7.16
N ASN A 45 -2.77 4.33 7.23
CA ASN A 45 -2.78 5.55 6.45
C ASN A 45 -2.49 5.18 4.97
N VAL A 46 -3.52 5.27 4.13
CA VAL A 46 -3.44 4.86 2.72
C VAL A 46 -2.46 5.73 1.94
N GLU A 47 -2.31 7.00 2.27
CA GLU A 47 -1.33 7.88 1.62
C GLU A 47 0.11 7.39 1.88
N LYS A 48 0.44 7.02 3.12
CA LYS A 48 1.74 6.41 3.44
C LYS A 48 1.95 5.08 2.71
N LEU A 49 0.90 4.29 2.51
CA LEU A 49 0.98 3.05 1.74
C LEU A 49 1.25 3.32 0.26
N ARG A 50 0.57 4.30 -0.34
CA ARG A 50 0.84 4.72 -1.73
C ARG A 50 2.26 5.21 -1.90
N ASP A 51 2.73 6.11 -1.03
CA ASP A 51 4.09 6.65 -1.09
C ASP A 51 5.13 5.53 -0.98
N LYS A 52 4.89 4.54 -0.10
CA LYS A 52 5.77 3.36 0.03
C LYS A 52 5.75 2.47 -1.21
N ALA A 53 4.58 2.26 -1.81
CA ALA A 53 4.43 1.48 -3.04
C ALA A 53 5.11 2.17 -4.23
N THR A 54 4.94 3.48 -4.40
CA THR A 54 5.63 4.28 -5.43
C THR A 54 7.14 4.18 -5.28
N ARG A 55 7.68 4.33 -4.06
CA ARG A 55 9.12 4.15 -3.83
C ARG A 55 9.59 2.74 -4.15
N ALA A 56 8.83 1.72 -3.78
CA ALA A 56 9.16 0.33 -4.10
C ALA A 56 9.21 0.09 -5.61
N LEU A 57 8.28 0.68 -6.38
CA LEU A 57 8.33 0.64 -7.84
C LEU A 57 9.59 1.32 -8.38
N CYS A 58 10.01 2.46 -7.81
CA CYS A 58 11.26 3.12 -8.21
C CYS A 58 12.47 2.20 -8.03
N PHE A 59 12.54 1.46 -6.92
CA PHE A 59 13.62 0.51 -6.66
C PHE A 59 13.61 -0.72 -7.58
N MET A 60 12.49 -0.99 -8.26
CA MET A 60 12.36 -2.08 -9.22
C MET A 60 12.58 -1.63 -10.66
N ASP A 61 12.98 -0.36 -10.89
CA ASP A 61 13.04 0.28 -12.21
C ASP A 61 11.70 0.23 -12.98
N LEU A 62 10.57 0.16 -12.25
CA LEU A 62 9.21 0.10 -12.80
C LEU A 62 8.52 1.46 -12.81
N VAL A 63 9.30 2.55 -12.81
CA VAL A 63 8.77 3.93 -12.82
C VAL A 63 9.21 4.60 -14.11
N PRO A 64 8.35 5.45 -14.72
CA PRO A 64 8.69 6.10 -15.98
C PRO A 64 10.00 6.88 -15.85
N ALA A 65 10.87 6.75 -16.85
CA ALA A 65 12.09 7.54 -16.99
C ALA A 65 11.79 9.01 -17.27
#